data_AF-A0A958D4H3-F1
#
_entry.id   AF-A0A958D4H3-F1
#
_cell.length_a   1.000
_cell.length_b   1.000
_cell.length_c   1.000
_cell.angle_alpha   90.00
_cell.angle_beta   90.00
_cell.angle_gamma   90.00
#
_symmetry.space_group_name_H-M   'P 1'
#
loop_
_entity.id
_entity.type
_entity.pdbx_description
1 polymer ?
#
loop_
_entity_poly.entity_id
_entity_poly.type
_entity_poly.pdbx_seq_one_letter_code
_entity_poly.pdbx_strand_id
1 'polypeptide(L)'
;MRLEGHTIRLIASHLNCGLATVKRDLDQMLETYGETTDAMTIQYKRVQSARIEELVKGLWAKGKAGQVGAVDRLVKLFERQAKLLGLDQPAKVAPTNPDGTLPYEMTDAELDAEIKRLLSGDT
;
A
#
# COMPACT_ATOMS: atom_id res chain seq x y z
N MET A 1 -7.14 -12.51 17.00
CA MET A 1 -7.92 -13.58 16.33
C MET A 1 -7.58 -13.80 14.85
N ARG A 2 -7.84 -12.88 13.90
CA ARG A 2 -7.44 -13.12 12.48
C ARG A 2 -5.94 -12.91 12.25
N LEU A 3 -5.33 -11.95 12.96
CA LEU A 3 -3.87 -11.72 13.01
C LEU A 3 -3.10 -12.88 13.69
N GLU A 4 -3.80 -13.77 14.39
CA GLU A 4 -3.27 -15.00 15.00
C GLU A 4 -3.51 -16.23 14.10
N GLY A 5 -4.05 -16.05 12.87
CA GLY A 5 -4.26 -17.11 11.89
C GLY A 5 -5.62 -17.83 11.94
N HIS A 6 -6.51 -17.50 12.88
CA HIS A 6 -7.82 -18.17 12.96
C HIS A 6 -8.70 -17.87 11.75
N THR A 7 -9.42 -18.87 11.24
CA THR A 7 -10.35 -18.70 10.11
C THR A 7 -11.60 -17.92 10.54
N ILE A 8 -12.23 -17.20 9.61
CA ILE A 8 -13.50 -16.47 9.88
C ILE A 8 -14.57 -17.42 10.44
N ARG A 9 -14.56 -18.68 9.98
CA ARG A 9 -15.43 -19.75 10.48
C ARG A 9 -15.17 -20.08 11.94
N LEU A 10 -13.90 -20.23 12.33
CA LEU A 10 -13.53 -20.53 13.72
C LEU A 10 -13.88 -19.35 14.66
N ILE A 11 -13.71 -18.12 14.18
CA ILE A 11 -14.07 -16.89 14.91
C ILE A 11 -15.59 -16.83 15.15
N ALA A 12 -16.40 -17.12 14.12
CA ALA A 12 -17.86 -17.16 14.22
C ALA A 12 -18.34 -18.19 15.26
N SER A 13 -17.73 -19.37 15.28
CA SER A 13 -18.02 -20.41 16.28
C SER A 13 -17.62 -19.97 17.71
N HIS A 14 -16.52 -19.24 17.86
CA HIS A 14 -16.05 -18.78 19.18
C HIS A 14 -16.91 -17.64 19.75
N LEU A 15 -17.43 -16.78 18.87
CA LEU A 15 -18.24 -15.60 19.24
C LEU A 15 -19.75 -15.88 19.25
N ASN A 16 -20.18 -17.12 18.96
CA ASN A 16 -21.59 -17.51 18.84
C ASN A 16 -22.41 -16.59 17.90
N CYS A 17 -21.82 -16.20 16.78
CA CYS A 17 -22.46 -15.36 15.78
C CYS A 17 -22.37 -15.97 14.37
N GLY A 18 -23.24 -15.51 13.46
CA GLY A 18 -23.27 -16.02 12.09
C GLY A 18 -22.03 -15.64 11.28
N LEU A 19 -21.58 -16.53 10.39
CA LEU A 19 -20.41 -16.31 9.53
C LEU A 19 -20.51 -15.00 8.72
N ALA A 20 -21.70 -14.71 8.19
CA ALA A 20 -21.97 -13.48 7.43
C ALA A 20 -21.83 -12.22 8.31
N THR A 21 -22.20 -12.31 9.59
CA THR A 21 -22.07 -11.22 10.56
C THR A 21 -20.60 -10.92 10.84
N VAL A 22 -19.79 -11.95 11.11
CA VAL A 22 -18.34 -11.78 11.34
C VAL A 22 -17.64 -11.20 10.11
N LYS A 23 -17.99 -11.67 8.90
CA LYS A 23 -17.42 -11.16 7.67
C LYS A 23 -17.74 -9.67 7.49
N ARG A 24 -19.02 -9.30 7.59
CA ARG A 24 -19.48 -7.90 7.45
C ARG A 24 -18.84 -6.98 8.47
N ASP A 25 -18.78 -7.38 9.73
CA ASP A 25 -18.17 -6.55 10.79
C ASP A 25 -16.66 -6.41 10.59
N LEU A 26 -15.98 -7.47 10.15
CA LEU A 26 -14.56 -7.42 9.83
C LEU A 26 -14.28 -6.51 8.62
N ASP A 27 -15.06 -6.64 7.56
CA ASP A 27 -14.95 -5.80 6.36
C ASP A 27 -15.15 -4.33 6.72
N GLN A 28 -16.19 -4.02 7.52
CA GLN A 28 -16.48 -2.66 7.98
C GLN A 28 -15.39 -2.09 8.91
N MET A 29 -14.83 -2.91 9.79
CA MET A 29 -13.68 -2.51 10.62
C MET A 29 -12.48 -2.20 9.72
N LEU A 30 -12.12 -3.10 8.81
CA LEU A 30 -10.98 -2.92 7.89
C LEU A 30 -11.14 -1.67 7.02
N GLU A 31 -12.35 -1.41 6.53
CA GLU A 31 -12.69 -0.20 5.77
C GLU A 31 -12.49 1.05 6.62
N THR A 32 -13.08 1.09 7.82
CA THR A 32 -12.94 2.24 8.75
C THR A 32 -11.47 2.48 9.15
N TYR A 33 -10.71 1.42 9.41
CA TYR A 33 -9.27 1.52 9.69
C TYR A 33 -8.49 1.99 8.46
N GLY A 34 -8.87 1.53 7.26
CA GLY A 34 -8.30 1.96 5.98
C GLY A 34 -8.51 3.45 5.76
N GLU A 35 -9.76 3.93 5.86
CA GLU A 35 -10.11 5.34 5.70
C GLU A 35 -9.38 6.25 6.68
N THR A 36 -9.30 5.84 7.96
CA THR A 36 -8.59 6.62 8.99
C THR A 36 -7.09 6.69 8.68
N THR A 37 -6.51 5.56 8.26
CA THR A 37 -5.08 5.47 7.91
C THR A 37 -4.76 6.30 6.67
N ASP A 38 -5.65 6.28 5.67
CA ASP A 38 -5.52 7.06 4.45
C ASP A 38 -5.62 8.56 4.74
N ALA A 39 -6.59 8.97 5.58
CA ALA A 39 -6.73 10.36 5.99
C ALA A 39 -5.47 10.86 6.71
N MET A 40 -4.95 10.10 7.68
CA MET A 40 -3.70 10.45 8.38
C MET A 40 -2.50 10.51 7.43
N THR A 41 -2.42 9.56 6.49
CA THR A 41 -1.36 9.51 5.47
C THR A 41 -1.42 10.73 4.56
N ILE A 42 -2.61 11.13 4.10
CA ILE A 42 -2.82 12.33 3.28
C ILE A 42 -2.38 13.58 4.03
N GLN A 43 -2.78 13.73 5.30
CA GLN A 43 -2.37 14.89 6.11
C GLN A 43 -0.86 14.93 6.30
N TYR A 44 -0.24 13.78 6.57
CA TYR A 44 1.22 13.71 6.70
C TYR A 44 1.93 14.10 5.40
N LYS A 45 1.47 13.59 4.25
CA LYS A 45 2.01 13.98 2.93
C LYS A 45 1.90 15.48 2.71
N ARG A 46 0.75 16.10 3.04
CA ARG A 46 0.56 17.56 2.93
C ARG A 46 1.56 18.36 3.76
N VAL A 47 1.71 18.01 5.04
CA VAL A 47 2.66 18.70 5.95
C VAL A 47 4.09 18.55 5.45
N GLN A 48 4.47 17.35 4.99
CA GLN A 48 5.82 17.12 4.48
C GLN A 48 6.07 17.84 3.16
N SER A 49 5.11 17.87 2.25
CA SER A 49 5.20 18.65 1.00
C SER A 49 5.39 20.14 1.30
N ALA A 50 4.62 20.72 2.24
CA ALA A 50 4.77 22.12 2.62
C ALA A 50 6.18 22.42 3.19
N ARG A 51 6.71 21.53 4.04
CA ARG A 51 8.09 21.67 4.56
C ARG A 51 9.13 21.62 3.45
N ILE A 52 8.97 20.72 2.47
CA ILE A 52 9.86 20.62 1.32
C ILE A 52 9.79 21.89 0.47
N GLU A 53 8.60 22.43 0.22
CA GLU A 53 8.43 23.68 -0.53
C GLU A 53 9.15 24.86 0.13
N GLU A 54 9.10 24.97 1.46
CA GLU A 54 9.84 26.01 2.19
C GLU A 54 11.37 25.85 2.02
N LEU A 55 11.88 24.62 2.08
CA LEU A 55 13.31 24.35 1.83
C LEU A 55 13.70 24.67 0.38
N VAL A 56 12.85 24.33 -0.59
CA VAL A 56 13.05 24.67 -2.00
C VAL A 56 13.10 26.17 -2.20
N LYS A 57 12.15 26.94 -1.62
CA LYS A 57 12.17 28.41 -1.69
C LYS A 57 13.48 28.99 -1.18
N GLY A 58 14.00 28.49 -0.05
CA GLY A 58 15.27 28.93 0.53
C GLY A 58 16.51 28.64 -0.33
N LEU A 59 16.47 27.56 -1.14
CA LEU A 59 17.58 27.16 -1.99
C LEU A 59 17.45 27.65 -3.45
N TRP A 60 16.26 28.06 -3.87
CA TRP A 60 15.92 28.33 -5.26
C TRP A 60 16.85 29.35 -5.92
N ALA A 61 17.08 30.50 -5.28
CA ALA A 61 17.94 31.55 -5.82
C ALA A 61 19.39 31.06 -6.02
N LYS A 62 19.92 30.27 -5.07
CA LYS A 62 21.29 29.73 -5.14
C LYS A 62 21.42 28.66 -6.21
N GLY A 63 20.43 27.76 -6.32
CA GLY A 63 20.37 26.75 -7.37
C GLY A 63 20.28 27.36 -8.75
N LYS A 64 19.40 28.37 -8.93
CA LYS A 64 19.26 29.13 -10.19
C LYS A 64 20.56 29.85 -10.58
N ALA A 65 21.33 30.33 -9.60
CA ALA A 65 22.64 30.93 -9.82
C ALA A 65 23.75 29.91 -10.13
N GLY A 66 23.43 28.60 -10.20
CA GLY A 66 24.39 27.56 -10.56
C GLY A 66 25.29 27.11 -9.42
N GLN A 67 24.96 27.42 -8.15
CA GLN A 67 25.71 26.86 -7.03
C GLN A 67 25.47 25.36 -6.95
N VAL A 68 26.47 24.56 -7.34
CA VAL A 68 26.38 23.10 -7.45
C VAL A 68 25.83 22.46 -6.17
N GLY A 69 26.31 22.90 -5.00
CA GLY A 69 25.82 22.41 -3.72
C GLY A 69 24.33 22.70 -3.46
N ALA A 70 23.77 23.79 -3.99
CA ALA A 70 22.34 24.07 -3.88
C ALA A 70 21.52 23.25 -4.90
N VAL A 71 22.05 23.08 -6.12
CA VAL A 71 21.44 22.24 -7.17
C VAL A 71 21.29 20.79 -6.68
N ASP A 72 22.35 20.20 -6.12
CA ASP A 72 22.32 18.84 -5.58
C ASP A 72 21.27 18.66 -4.48
N ARG A 73 21.10 19.67 -3.62
CA ARG A 73 20.10 19.63 -2.54
C ARG A 73 18.68 19.77 -3.09
N LEU A 74 18.48 20.63 -4.09
CA LEU A 74 17.19 20.77 -4.78
C LEU A 74 16.78 19.47 -5.48
N VAL A 75 17.69 18.80 -6.19
CA VAL A 75 17.42 17.50 -6.82
C VAL A 75 16.92 16.47 -5.79
N LYS A 76 17.61 16.36 -4.64
CA LYS A 76 17.20 15.43 -3.56
C LYS A 76 15.83 15.77 -2.96
N LEU A 77 15.50 17.07 -2.86
CA LEU A 77 14.20 17.51 -2.38
C LEU A 77 13.09 17.16 -3.39
N PHE A 78 13.33 17.36 -4.68
CA PHE A 78 12.39 16.99 -5.75
C PHE A 78 12.18 15.48 -5.84
N GLU A 79 13.25 14.68 -5.75
CA GLU A 79 13.12 13.21 -5.66
C GLU A 79 12.28 12.77 -4.46
N ARG A 80 12.47 13.42 -3.30
CA ARG A 80 11.67 13.11 -2.11
C ARG A 80 10.20 13.47 -2.32
N GLN A 81 9.92 14.60 -2.97
CA GLN A 81 8.56 15.04 -3.28
C GLN A 81 7.89 14.07 -4.27
N ALA A 82 8.60 13.67 -5.32
CA ALA A 82 8.11 12.69 -6.29
C ALA A 82 7.77 11.34 -5.64
N LYS A 83 8.61 10.85 -4.72
CA LYS A 83 8.33 9.64 -3.91
C LYS A 83 7.12 9.78 -2.99
N LEU A 84 6.93 10.95 -2.35
CA LEU A 84 5.77 11.19 -1.48
C LEU A 84 4.45 11.22 -2.26
N LEU A 85 4.48 11.81 -3.46
CA LEU A 85 3.33 11.98 -4.34
C LEU A 85 3.08 10.77 -5.26
N GLY A 86 4.04 9.86 -5.37
CA GLY A 86 3.96 8.67 -6.21
C GLY A 86 4.17 8.95 -7.71
N LEU A 87 4.83 10.06 -8.06
CA LEU A 87 5.05 10.47 -9.45
C LEU A 87 5.95 9.49 -10.22
N ASP A 88 6.84 8.79 -9.50
CA ASP A 88 7.78 7.81 -10.05
C ASP A 88 7.33 6.35 -9.80
N GLN A 89 6.06 6.12 -9.42
CA GLN A 89 5.59 4.75 -9.20
C GLN A 89 5.45 4.01 -10.54
N PRO A 90 5.90 2.74 -10.63
CA PRO A 90 5.68 1.94 -11.82
C PRO A 90 4.19 1.73 -12.07
N ALA A 91 3.78 1.75 -13.33
CA ALA A 91 2.41 1.43 -13.69
C ALA A 91 2.08 -0.01 -13.25
N LYS A 92 0.91 -0.22 -12.64
CA LYS A 92 0.45 -1.54 -12.23
C LYS A 92 0.22 -2.39 -13.49
N VAL A 93 1.07 -3.40 -13.72
CA VAL A 93 0.87 -4.40 -14.76
C VAL A 93 0.12 -5.58 -14.14
N ALA A 94 -1.07 -5.88 -14.66
CA ALA A 94 -1.78 -7.09 -14.27
C ALA A 94 -1.09 -8.31 -14.90
N PRO A 95 -0.72 -9.34 -14.12
CA PRO A 95 -0.25 -10.59 -14.68
C PRO A 95 -1.36 -11.18 -15.57
N THR A 96 -1.05 -11.42 -16.84
CA THR A 96 -1.92 -12.18 -17.73
C THR A 96 -1.63 -13.67 -17.59
N ASN A 97 -2.56 -14.50 -18.06
CA ASN A 97 -2.28 -15.92 -18.28
C ASN A 97 -1.06 -16.11 -19.21
N PRO A 98 -0.45 -17.32 -19.26
CA PRO A 98 0.68 -17.61 -20.15
C PRO A 98 0.44 -17.29 -21.63
N ASP A 99 -0.83 -17.32 -22.06
CA ASP A 99 -1.26 -16.96 -23.42
C ASP A 99 -1.44 -15.44 -23.65
N GLY A 100 -1.35 -14.62 -22.61
CA GLY A 100 -1.41 -13.16 -22.68
C GLY A 100 -2.79 -12.55 -22.97
N THR A 101 -3.85 -13.35 -22.93
CA THR A 101 -5.20 -12.96 -23.41
C THR A 101 -6.17 -12.58 -22.30
N LEU A 102 -5.98 -13.11 -21.09
CA LEU A 102 -6.90 -12.92 -19.96
C LEU A 102 -6.15 -12.59 -18.66
N PRO A 103 -6.79 -11.86 -17.72
CA PRO A 103 -6.26 -11.67 -16.37
C PRO A 103 -6.02 -13.02 -15.69
N TYR A 104 -4.93 -13.13 -14.94
CA TYR A 104 -4.72 -14.29 -14.08
C TYR A 104 -5.71 -14.27 -12.91
N GLU A 105 -6.74 -15.11 -12.97
CA GLU A 105 -7.67 -15.36 -11.87
C GLU A 105 -7.38 -16.74 -11.26
N MET A 106 -7.02 -16.76 -9.98
CA MET A 106 -7.00 -17.99 -9.17
C MET A 106 -8.27 -18.00 -8.33
N THR A 107 -9.03 -19.09 -8.40
CA THR A 107 -10.21 -19.31 -7.57
C THR A 107 -9.82 -19.57 -6.11
N ASP A 108 -10.73 -19.31 -5.17
CA ASP A 108 -10.50 -19.57 -3.72
C ASP A 108 -10.05 -21.01 -3.44
N ALA A 109 -10.56 -21.97 -4.24
CA ALA A 109 -10.18 -23.38 -4.14
C ALA A 109 -8.73 -23.64 -4.57
N GLU A 110 -8.25 -22.93 -5.60
CA GLU A 110 -6.87 -23.02 -6.06
C GLU A 110 -5.92 -22.31 -5.08
N LEU A 111 -6.37 -21.22 -4.44
CA LEU A 111 -5.60 -20.53 -3.41
C LEU A 111 -5.41 -21.40 -2.16
N ASP A 112 -6.48 -22.06 -1.70
CA ASP A 112 -6.42 -22.99 -0.58
C ASP A 112 -5.52 -24.21 -0.89
N ALA A 113 -5.56 -24.70 -2.13
CA ALA A 113 -4.70 -25.80 -2.58
C ALA A 113 -3.21 -25.37 -2.64
N GLU A 114 -2.91 -24.17 -3.13
CA GLU A 114 -1.54 -23.66 -3.22
C GLU A 114 -0.96 -23.33 -1.84
N ILE A 115 -1.76 -22.78 -0.93
CA ILE A 115 -1.36 -22.59 0.48
C ILE A 115 -1.03 -23.94 1.12
N LYS A 116 -1.83 -24.97 0.87
CA LYS A 116 -1.57 -26.31 1.39
C LYS A 116 -0.28 -26.91 0.81
N ARG A 117 0.02 -26.68 -0.47
CA ARG A 117 1.26 -27.10 -1.14
C ARG A 117 2.50 -26.42 -0.55
N LEU A 118 2.44 -25.10 -0.35
CA LEU A 118 3.55 -24.33 0.23
C LEU A 118 3.81 -24.69 1.69
N LEU A 119 2.78 -25.06 2.45
CA LEU A 119 2.90 -25.50 3.83
C LEU A 119 3.38 -26.96 3.98
N SER A 120 3.24 -27.79 2.95
CA SER A 120 3.72 -29.19 2.97
C SER A 120 5.21 -29.35 2.63
N GLY A 121 5.90 -28.29 2.20
CA GLY A 121 7.37 -28.27 2.11
C GLY A 121 8.00 -29.09 0.98
N ASP A 122 7.24 -29.55 -0.02
CA ASP A 122 7.83 -30.19 -1.20
C ASP A 122 8.32 -29.12 -2.19
N THR A 123 9.60 -28.75 -2.04
CA THR A 123 10.43 -28.17 -3.11
C THR A 123 10.97 -29.24 -4.04
#